data_AF-A0A117L8J0-F1
#
_entry.id   AF-A0A117L8J0-F1
#
_cell.length_a   1.000
_cell.length_b   1.000
_cell.length_c   1.000
_cell.angle_alpha   90.00
_cell.angle_beta   90.00
_cell.angle_gamma   90.00
#
_symmetry.space_group_name_H-M   'P 1'
#
loop_
_entity.id
_entity.type
_entity.pdbx_description
1 polymer ?
#
loop_
_entity_poly.entity_id
_entity_poly.type
_entity_poly.pdbx_seq_one_letter_code
_entity_poly.pdbx_strand_id
1 'polypeptide(L)'
;MLALDELSFSGNDYVCVVGILGPERKPLAILEDIKKATIKSYLEELKRAGVEVEAVVIDMKDPWRKLIKAVFPSAKIIVDPFHVIQDANRRLNEARKIEQEASNEPIPRLPLIKAEENLTPRQREKLEEIKNKYPSLYELYRLKEDSRQILKMNRVEEAQAALSRWLINAECAENAR
;
A
#
# COMPACT_ATOMS: atom_id res chain seq x y z
N MET A 1 -17.33 -0.08 9.59
CA MET A 1 -15.95 -0.41 9.18
C MET A 1 -14.97 0.43 9.97
N LEU A 2 -13.98 -0.19 10.59
CA LEU A 2 -12.89 0.49 11.30
C LEU A 2 -11.69 0.66 10.37
N ALA A 3 -10.86 1.67 10.60
CA ALA A 3 -9.53 1.81 10.05
C ALA A 3 -8.53 1.91 11.20
N LEU A 4 -7.42 1.17 11.12
CA LEU A 4 -6.27 1.36 11.98
C LEU A 4 -5.10 1.78 11.10
N ASP A 5 -4.49 2.90 11.44
CA ASP A 5 -3.30 3.40 10.74
C ASP A 5 -2.23 3.81 11.75
N GLU A 6 -0.97 3.78 11.32
CA GLU A 6 0.19 4.18 12.09
C GLU A 6 0.63 5.58 11.69
N LEU A 7 0.63 6.50 12.64
CA LEU A 7 1.09 7.86 12.42
C LEU A 7 2.39 8.09 13.19
N SER A 8 3.42 8.58 12.50
CA SER A 8 4.63 9.05 13.17
C SER A 8 4.38 10.38 13.85
N PHE A 9 4.72 10.45 15.13
CA PHE A 9 4.80 11.63 15.96
C PHE A 9 6.28 11.80 16.34
N SER A 10 6.87 12.99 16.20
CA SER A 10 8.29 13.25 16.52
C SER A 10 9.38 12.51 15.71
N GLY A 11 9.02 11.67 14.73
CA GLY A 11 9.98 10.98 13.84
C GLY A 11 10.48 9.63 14.36
N ASN A 12 10.39 9.37 15.67
CA ASN A 12 10.72 8.07 16.27
C ASN A 12 9.55 7.47 17.09
N ASP A 13 8.55 8.27 17.45
CA ASP A 13 7.37 7.78 18.14
C ASP A 13 6.25 7.52 17.14
N TYR A 14 5.45 6.50 17.42
CA TYR A 14 4.34 6.10 16.55
C TYR A 14 3.10 5.89 17.39
N VAL A 15 2.00 6.50 16.94
CA VAL A 15 0.68 6.35 17.53
C VAL A 15 -0.22 5.56 16.57
N CYS A 16 -1.18 4.81 17.12
CA CYS A 16 -2.19 4.17 16.30
C CYS A 16 -3.45 5.04 16.25
N VAL A 17 -3.84 5.46 15.05
CA VAL A 17 -5.10 6.18 14.83
C VAL A 17 -6.17 5.16 14.51
N VAL A 18 -7.25 5.17 15.30
CA VAL A 18 -8.44 4.36 15.02
C VAL A 18 -9.53 5.26 14.48
N GLY A 19 -10.01 4.97 13.28
CA GLY A 19 -11.06 5.72 12.61
C GLY A 19 -12.26 4.86 12.23
N ILE A 20 -13.39 5.51 11.98
CA ILE A 20 -14.58 4.91 11.37
C ILE A 20 -14.63 5.33 9.90
N LEU A 21 -14.79 4.36 8.99
CA LEU A 21 -14.90 4.57 7.54
C LEU A 21 -16.35 4.53 7.01
N GLY A 22 -17.35 4.58 7.90
CA GLY A 22 -18.79 4.65 7.58
C GLY A 22 -19.20 6.00 6.96
N PRO A 23 -20.51 6.31 6.84
CA PRO A 23 -21.02 7.43 6.03
C PRO A 23 -20.37 8.79 6.33
N GLU A 24 -19.83 8.98 7.54
CA GLU A 24 -18.89 10.06 7.85
C GLU A 24 -17.57 9.50 8.38
N ARG A 25 -16.45 9.94 7.79
CA ARG A 25 -15.11 9.61 8.29
C ARG A 25 -14.84 10.37 9.58
N LYS A 26 -14.64 9.65 10.68
CA LYS A 26 -14.37 10.26 11.99
C LYS A 26 -13.24 9.53 12.72
N PRO A 27 -12.29 10.27 13.34
CA PRO A 27 -11.37 9.67 14.28
C PRO A 27 -12.15 9.23 15.52
N LEU A 28 -11.93 7.98 15.95
CA LEU A 28 -12.54 7.40 17.14
C LEU A 28 -11.60 7.47 18.34
N ALA A 29 -10.31 7.20 18.12
CA ALA A 29 -9.28 7.26 19.14
C ALA A 29 -7.90 7.47 18.52
N ILE A 30 -6.98 8.00 19.33
CA ILE A 30 -5.54 7.96 19.09
C ILE A 30 -4.96 7.17 20.27
N LEU A 31 -4.36 6.02 19.96
CA LEU A 31 -3.72 5.18 20.96
C LEU A 31 -2.28 5.66 21.17
N GLU A 32 -1.81 5.58 22.41
CA GLU A 32 -0.50 6.07 22.84
C GLU A 32 0.68 5.44 22.09
N ASP A 33 0.52 4.21 21.60
CA ASP A 33 1.51 3.53 20.80
C ASP A 33 0.91 2.47 19.86
N ILE A 34 1.78 1.89 19.04
CA ILE A 34 1.45 0.81 18.09
C ILE A 34 1.69 -0.60 18.66
N LYS A 35 1.93 -0.72 19.98
CA LYS A 35 2.22 -2.02 20.59
C LYS A 35 0.99 -2.91 20.51
N LYS A 36 1.26 -4.20 20.30
CA LYS A 36 0.22 -5.24 20.22
C LYS A 36 -0.70 -5.24 21.45
N ALA A 37 -0.16 -5.01 22.65
CA ALA A 37 -0.94 -5.00 23.89
C ALA A 37 -1.95 -3.85 23.92
N THR A 38 -1.52 -2.64 23.58
CA THR A 38 -2.32 -1.42 23.54
C THR A 38 -3.48 -1.55 22.57
N ILE A 39 -3.19 -1.92 21.33
CA ILE A 39 -4.21 -2.13 20.29
C ILE A 39 -5.18 -3.24 20.71
N LYS A 40 -4.66 -4.34 21.29
CA LYS A 40 -5.50 -5.46 21.74
C LYS A 40 -6.51 -5.02 22.81
N SER A 41 -6.03 -4.31 23.84
CA SER A 41 -6.88 -3.83 24.93
C SER A 41 -8.02 -2.98 24.39
N TYR A 42 -7.70 -2.05 23.49
CA TYR A 42 -8.68 -1.19 22.86
C TYR A 42 -9.72 -1.95 22.02
N LEU A 43 -9.28 -2.91 21.20
CA LEU A 43 -10.21 -3.75 20.42
C LEU A 43 -11.13 -4.60 21.33
N GLU A 44 -10.60 -5.11 22.46
CA GLU A 44 -11.39 -5.85 23.44
C GLU A 44 -12.39 -4.95 24.19
N GLU A 45 -12.05 -3.69 24.44
CA GLU A 45 -12.98 -2.69 24.97
C GLU A 45 -14.14 -2.42 24.01
N LEU A 46 -13.85 -2.20 22.72
CA LEU A 46 -14.90 -2.04 21.71
C LEU A 46 -15.84 -3.25 21.66
N LYS A 47 -15.27 -4.46 21.71
CA LYS A 47 -16.06 -5.69 21.74
C LYS A 47 -16.94 -5.79 22.99
N ARG A 48 -16.41 -5.45 24.17
CA ARG A 48 -17.17 -5.42 25.44
C ARG A 48 -18.28 -4.37 25.43
N ALA A 49 -18.06 -3.25 24.74
CA ALA A 49 -19.06 -2.20 24.54
C ALA A 49 -20.16 -2.59 23.53
N GLY A 50 -20.12 -3.79 22.95
CA GLY A 50 -21.12 -4.27 22.00
C GLY A 50 -20.97 -3.69 20.59
N VAL A 51 -19.79 -3.16 20.25
CA VAL A 51 -19.54 -2.63 18.89
C VAL A 51 -19.39 -3.79 17.91
N GLU A 52 -20.29 -3.84 16.93
CA GLU A 52 -20.20 -4.80 15.82
C GLU A 52 -19.20 -4.31 14.77
N VAL A 53 -18.17 -5.12 14.53
CA VAL A 53 -17.11 -4.82 13.57
C VAL A 53 -17.21 -5.78 12.39
N GLU A 54 -17.83 -5.31 11.30
CA GLU A 54 -17.95 -6.09 10.06
C GLU A 54 -16.64 -6.18 9.27
N ALA A 55 -15.86 -5.10 9.28
CA ALA A 55 -14.63 -5.00 8.53
C ALA A 55 -13.64 -4.01 9.19
N VAL A 56 -12.35 -4.33 9.06
CA VAL A 56 -11.24 -3.50 9.53
C VAL A 56 -10.27 -3.29 8.37
N VAL A 57 -10.02 -2.03 8.04
CA VAL A 57 -8.97 -1.60 7.11
C VAL A 57 -7.69 -1.41 7.90
N ILE A 58 -6.60 -2.01 7.42
CA ILE A 58 -5.28 -1.92 8.02
C ILE A 58 -4.22 -1.75 6.94
N ASP A 59 -3.04 -1.30 7.35
CA ASP A 59 -1.80 -1.54 6.60
C ASP A 59 -1.53 -3.07 6.46
N MET A 60 -0.53 -3.44 5.67
CA MET A 60 -0.11 -4.82 5.36
C MET A 60 0.55 -5.57 6.55
N LYS A 61 0.40 -5.09 7.80
CA LYS A 61 1.06 -5.64 8.99
C LYS A 61 0.37 -6.92 9.48
N ASP A 62 1.02 -8.07 9.27
CA ASP A 62 0.53 -9.37 9.75
C ASP A 62 0.27 -9.46 11.27
N PRO A 63 1.04 -8.80 12.16
CA PRO A 63 0.72 -8.77 13.59
C PRO A 63 -0.67 -8.18 13.89
N TRP A 64 -1.06 -7.13 13.19
CA TRP A 64 -2.38 -6.51 13.34
C TRP A 64 -3.47 -7.40 12.76
N ARG A 65 -3.22 -8.02 11.60
CA ARG A 65 -4.13 -9.01 11.00
C ARG A 65 -4.47 -10.14 11.99
N LYS A 66 -3.45 -10.74 12.60
CA LYS A 66 -3.60 -11.81 13.60
C LYS A 66 -4.34 -11.32 14.84
N LEU A 67 -4.03 -10.11 15.30
CA LEU A 67 -4.68 -9.50 16.46
C LEU A 67 -6.19 -9.31 16.22
N ILE A 68 -6.55 -8.69 15.09
CA ILE A 68 -7.94 -8.41 14.74
C ILE A 68 -8.72 -9.72 14.60
N LYS A 69 -8.15 -10.75 13.97
CA LYS A 69 -8.81 -12.07 13.89
C LYS A 69 -9.01 -12.74 15.24
N ALA A 70 -8.14 -12.50 16.22
CA ALA A 70 -8.33 -13.03 17.56
C ALA A 70 -9.49 -12.34 18.30
N VAL A 71 -9.65 -11.02 18.14
CA VAL A 71 -10.71 -10.26 18.83
C VAL A 71 -12.05 -10.33 18.08
N PHE A 72 -12.02 -10.14 16.76
CA PHE A 72 -13.17 -10.13 15.85
C PHE A 72 -13.00 -11.19 14.73
N PRO A 73 -13.24 -12.49 15.01
CA PRO A 73 -13.02 -13.56 14.04
C PRO A 73 -13.80 -13.38 12.73
N SER A 74 -15.03 -12.89 12.84
CA SER A 74 -15.96 -12.66 11.73
C SER A 74 -15.66 -11.40 10.92
N ALA A 75 -14.83 -10.48 11.43
CA ALA A 75 -14.51 -9.25 10.72
C ALA A 75 -13.69 -9.55 9.45
N LYS A 76 -14.07 -8.92 8.34
CA LYS A 76 -13.24 -8.89 7.13
C LYS A 76 -12.02 -8.01 7.39
N ILE A 77 -10.85 -8.45 6.92
CA ILE A 77 -9.64 -7.64 6.98
C ILE A 77 -9.35 -7.15 5.57
N ILE A 78 -9.26 -5.84 5.42
CA ILE A 78 -9.06 -5.15 4.16
C ILE A 78 -7.71 -4.45 4.26
N VAL A 79 -6.87 -4.62 3.25
CA VAL A 79 -5.61 -3.87 3.14
C VAL A 79 -5.92 -2.50 2.55
N ASP A 80 -5.38 -1.43 3.13
CA ASP A 80 -5.49 -0.09 2.57
C ASP A 80 -4.75 0.01 1.22
N PRO A 81 -5.42 0.35 0.11
CA PRO A 81 -4.79 0.55 -1.19
C PRO A 81 -3.66 1.59 -1.18
N PHE A 82 -3.72 2.60 -0.31
CA PHE A 82 -2.68 3.62 -0.19
C PHE A 82 -1.33 3.00 0.16
N HIS A 83 -1.28 2.13 1.17
CA HIS A 83 -0.03 1.50 1.60
C HIS A 83 0.51 0.51 0.56
N VAL A 84 -0.36 -0.18 -0.18
CA VAL A 84 0.05 -1.05 -1.30
C VAL A 84 0.81 -0.23 -2.35
N ILE A 85 0.24 0.91 -2.76
CA ILE A 85 0.86 1.78 -3.76
C ILE A 85 2.10 2.49 -3.20
N GLN A 86 2.10 2.84 -1.91
CA GLN A 86 3.26 3.41 -1.24
C GLN A 86 4.44 2.44 -1.24
N ASP A 87 4.22 1.16 -0.92
CA ASP A 87 5.26 0.12 -0.95
C ASP A 87 5.78 -0.13 -2.37
N ALA A 88 4.88 -0.22 -3.36
CA ALA A 88 5.26 -0.36 -4.76
C ALA A 88 6.16 0.80 -5.23
N ASN A 89 5.80 2.05 -4.86
CA ASN A 89 6.63 3.23 -5.15
C ASN A 89 7.99 3.20 -4.43
N ARG A 90 8.04 2.71 -3.19
CA ARG A 90 9.29 2.56 -2.43
C ARG A 90 10.24 1.58 -3.15
N ARG A 91 9.76 0.38 -3.50
CA ARG A 91 10.53 -0.64 -4.22
C ARG A 91 11.00 -0.17 -5.59
N LEU A 92 10.13 0.52 -6.34
CA LEU A 92 10.51 1.10 -7.62
C LEU A 92 11.62 2.16 -7.47
N ASN A 93 11.55 2.97 -6.41
CA ASN A 93 12.58 3.96 -6.13
C ASN A 93 13.91 3.33 -5.68
N GLU A 94 13.87 2.19 -5.00
CA GLU A 94 15.06 1.39 -4.68
C GLU A 94 15.71 0.83 -5.94
N ALA A 95 14.93 0.20 -6.83
CA ALA A 95 15.42 -0.26 -8.12
C ALA A 95 16.02 0.88 -8.97
N ARG A 96 15.35 2.05 -8.99
CA ARG A 96 15.86 3.26 -9.65
C ARG A 96 17.23 3.68 -9.10
N LYS A 97 17.45 3.60 -7.77
CA LYS A 97 18.74 3.94 -7.16
C LYS A 97 19.84 2.98 -7.62
N ILE A 98 19.55 1.67 -7.63
CA ILE A 98 20.48 0.64 -8.10
C ILE A 98 20.88 0.89 -9.56
N GLU A 99 19.91 1.13 -10.46
CA GLU A 99 20.17 1.42 -11.87
C GLU A 99 20.95 2.73 -12.07
N GLN A 100 20.64 3.76 -11.27
CA GLN A 100 21.37 5.03 -11.29
C GLN A 100 22.83 4.86 -10.83
N GLU A 101 23.08 4.04 -9.81
CA GLU A 101 24.43 3.74 -9.34
C GLU A 101 25.21 2.93 -10.38
N ALA A 102 24.58 1.94 -11.02
CA ALA A 102 25.20 1.11 -12.05
C ALA A 102 25.52 1.88 -13.35
N SER A 103 24.62 2.78 -13.77
CA SER A 103 24.80 3.59 -14.98
C SER A 103 25.65 4.84 -14.78
N ASN A 104 25.90 5.23 -13.53
CA ASN A 104 26.52 6.50 -13.15
C ASN A 104 25.80 7.73 -13.75
N GLU A 105 24.49 7.62 -13.96
CA GLU A 105 23.66 8.67 -14.53
C GLU A 105 22.41 8.96 -13.69
N PRO A 106 22.00 10.23 -13.55
CA PRO A 106 20.83 10.59 -12.75
C PRO A 106 19.54 10.12 -13.42
N ILE A 107 18.79 9.24 -12.76
CA ILE A 107 17.47 8.78 -13.23
C ILE A 107 16.36 9.55 -12.50
N PRO A 108 15.51 10.32 -13.19
CA PRO A 108 14.51 11.16 -12.53
C PRO A 108 13.43 10.32 -11.82
N ARG A 109 13.18 10.63 -10.55
CA ARG A 109 12.22 9.91 -9.70
C ARG A 109 10.74 10.19 -10.03
N LEU A 110 10.41 11.45 -10.32
CA LEU A 110 9.01 11.88 -10.44
C LEU A 110 8.22 11.18 -11.56
N PRO A 111 8.77 10.97 -12.78
CA PRO A 111 8.09 10.22 -13.82
C PRO A 111 7.71 8.79 -13.41
N LEU A 112 8.51 8.17 -12.55
CA LEU A 112 8.30 6.80 -12.10
C LEU A 112 7.25 6.67 -11.00
N ILE A 113 7.12 7.65 -10.11
CA ILE A 113 6.25 7.52 -8.92
C ILE A 113 4.86 8.11 -9.13
N LYS A 114 4.76 9.20 -9.92
CA LYS A 114 3.46 9.79 -10.22
C LYS A 114 2.58 8.80 -10.98
N ALA A 115 1.27 9.00 -10.82
CA ALA A 115 0.26 8.31 -11.63
C ALA A 115 0.48 8.65 -13.11
N GLU A 116 0.34 7.68 -14.01
CA GLU A 116 0.52 7.91 -15.44
C GLU A 116 -0.41 9.02 -15.96
N GLU A 117 -1.64 9.07 -15.45
CA GLU A 117 -2.63 10.11 -15.79
C GLU A 117 -2.23 11.53 -15.34
N ASN A 118 -1.30 11.65 -14.39
CA ASN A 118 -0.88 12.91 -13.78
C ASN A 118 0.52 13.37 -14.24
N LEU A 119 1.10 12.72 -15.25
CA LEU A 119 2.40 13.09 -15.80
C LEU A 119 2.28 14.33 -16.68
N THR A 120 3.18 15.29 -16.48
CA THR A 120 3.35 16.40 -17.42
C THR A 120 3.97 15.92 -18.74
N PRO A 121 3.85 16.67 -19.85
CA PRO A 121 4.47 16.29 -21.12
C PRO A 121 5.97 15.99 -20.99
N ARG A 122 6.70 16.85 -20.27
CA ARG A 122 8.14 16.65 -19.97
C ARG A 122 8.40 15.38 -19.13
N GLN A 123 7.51 15.03 -18.22
CA GLN A 123 7.65 13.81 -17.42
C GLN A 123 7.39 12.56 -18.28
N ARG A 124 6.45 12.62 -19.22
CA ARG A 124 6.16 11.53 -20.16
C ARG A 124 7.34 11.30 -21.12
N GLU A 125 7.94 12.36 -21.64
CA GLU A 125 9.17 12.26 -22.45
C GLU A 125 10.30 11.57 -21.68
N LYS A 126 10.54 11.98 -20.42
CA LYS A 126 11.52 11.30 -19.56
C LYS A 126 11.18 9.85 -19.26
N LEU A 127 9.90 9.50 -19.16
CA LEU A 127 9.49 8.11 -18.97
C LEU A 127 9.80 7.25 -20.21
N GLU A 128 9.61 7.79 -21.42
CA GLU A 128 10.00 7.10 -22.67
C GLU A 128 11.53 6.96 -22.79
N GLU A 129 12.31 7.96 -22.38
CA GLU A 129 13.78 7.81 -22.28
C GLU A 129 14.16 6.67 -21.32
N ILE A 130 13.51 6.59 -20.15
CA ILE A 130 13.75 5.52 -19.17
C ILE A 130 13.39 4.15 -19.77
N LYS A 131 12.26 4.06 -20.47
CA LYS A 131 11.84 2.82 -21.15
C LYS A 131 12.88 2.29 -22.12
N ASN A 132 13.47 3.18 -22.92
CA ASN A 132 14.46 2.78 -23.92
C ASN A 132 15.81 2.43 -23.30
N LYS A 133 16.22 3.13 -22.23
CA LYS A 133 17.55 2.97 -21.63
C LYS A 133 17.61 1.93 -20.50
N TYR A 134 16.53 1.80 -19.74
CA TYR A 134 16.42 0.96 -18.55
C TYR A 134 15.13 0.13 -18.62
N PRO A 135 15.03 -0.84 -19.56
CA PRO A 135 13.81 -1.61 -19.77
C PRO A 135 13.37 -2.38 -18.52
N SER A 136 14.31 -2.95 -17.75
CA SER A 136 14.07 -3.60 -16.45
C SER A 136 13.36 -2.66 -15.46
N LEU A 137 13.85 -1.42 -15.34
CA LEU A 137 13.26 -0.41 -14.46
C LEU A 137 11.86 0.01 -14.93
N TYR A 138 11.66 0.09 -16.24
CA TYR A 138 10.37 0.40 -16.83
C TYR A 138 9.35 -0.71 -16.62
N GLU A 139 9.75 -1.98 -16.66
CA GLU A 139 8.87 -3.11 -16.32
C GLU A 139 8.36 -3.03 -14.88
N LEU A 140 9.22 -2.65 -13.93
CA LEU A 140 8.79 -2.42 -12.54
C LEU A 140 7.82 -1.24 -12.43
N TYR A 141 8.03 -0.18 -13.21
CA TYR A 141 7.09 0.93 -13.32
C TYR A 141 5.73 0.46 -13.83
N ARG A 142 5.71 -0.39 -14.87
CA ARG A 142 4.49 -1.00 -15.43
C ARG A 142 3.77 -1.84 -14.39
N LEU A 143 4.48 -2.71 -13.66
CA LEU A 143 3.89 -3.49 -12.56
C LEU A 143 3.26 -2.58 -11.52
N LYS A 144 3.93 -1.49 -11.13
CA LYS A 144 3.35 -0.51 -10.20
C LYS A 144 2.08 0.13 -10.76
N GLU A 145 2.05 0.58 -12.01
CA GLU A 145 0.85 1.17 -12.60
C GLU A 145 -0.29 0.16 -12.76
N ASP A 146 0.01 -1.07 -13.19
CA ASP A 146 -0.98 -2.15 -13.30
C ASP A 146 -1.63 -2.44 -11.93
N SER A 147 -0.84 -2.45 -10.85
CA SER A 147 -1.38 -2.60 -9.48
C SER A 147 -2.36 -1.48 -9.10
N ARG A 148 -2.10 -0.23 -9.53
CA ARG A 148 -3.02 0.90 -9.31
C ARG A 148 -4.32 0.72 -10.07
N GLN A 149 -4.27 0.21 -11.30
CA GLN A 149 -5.46 -0.02 -12.09
C GLN A 149 -6.31 -1.15 -11.50
N ILE A 150 -5.68 -2.25 -11.06
CA ILE A 150 -6.35 -3.37 -10.40
C ILE A 150 -7.12 -2.89 -9.16
N LEU A 151 -6.49 -2.06 -8.32
CA LEU A 151 -7.12 -1.52 -7.10
C LEU A 151 -8.30 -0.55 -7.38
N LYS A 152 -8.42 -0.03 -8.61
CA LYS A 152 -9.53 0.83 -9.04
C LYS A 152 -10.67 0.06 -9.72
N MET A 153 -10.54 -1.25 -9.92
CA MET A 153 -11.56 -2.05 -10.61
C MET A 153 -12.81 -2.22 -9.75
N ASN A 154 -13.99 -2.06 -10.35
CA ASN A 154 -15.28 -2.16 -9.67
C ASN A 154 -15.84 -3.59 -9.64
N ARG A 155 -15.26 -4.50 -10.44
CA ARG A 155 -15.71 -5.89 -10.56
C ARG A 155 -14.67 -6.83 -9.98
N VAL A 156 -15.08 -7.59 -8.96
CA VAL A 156 -14.20 -8.51 -8.23
C VAL A 156 -13.60 -9.57 -9.15
N GLU A 157 -14.40 -10.13 -10.05
CA GLU A 157 -13.96 -11.15 -11.02
C GLU A 157 -12.84 -10.63 -11.94
N GLU A 158 -13.02 -9.43 -12.47
CA GLU A 158 -12.03 -8.77 -13.34
C GLU A 158 -10.76 -8.42 -12.56
N ALA A 159 -10.92 -7.91 -11.34
CA ALA A 159 -9.80 -7.60 -10.45
C ALA A 159 -9.00 -8.86 -10.08
N GLN A 160 -9.67 -9.98 -9.83
CA GLN A 160 -9.01 -11.26 -9.52
C GLN A 160 -8.23 -11.80 -10.72
N ALA A 161 -8.82 -11.77 -11.92
CA ALA A 161 -8.15 -12.20 -13.14
C ALA A 161 -6.93 -11.31 -13.44
N ALA A 162 -7.09 -10.00 -13.32
CA ALA A 162 -6.01 -9.04 -13.52
C ALA A 162 -4.90 -9.20 -12.47
N LEU A 163 -5.25 -9.42 -11.20
CA LEU A 163 -4.28 -9.69 -10.13
C LEU A 163 -3.50 -10.99 -10.37
N SER A 164 -4.17 -12.04 -10.82
CA SER A 164 -3.52 -13.33 -11.14
C SER A 164 -2.50 -13.16 -12.26
N ARG A 165 -2.86 -12.42 -13.32
CA ARG A 165 -1.94 -12.08 -14.40
C ARG A 165 -0.79 -11.20 -13.91
N TRP A 166 -1.08 -10.23 -13.06
CA TRP A 166 -0.08 -9.35 -12.47
C TRP A 166 0.95 -10.11 -11.63
N LEU A 167 0.51 -11.09 -10.82
CA LEU A 167 1.41 -11.95 -10.04
C LEU A 167 2.38 -12.72 -10.93
N ILE A 168 1.89 -13.34 -12.01
CA ILE A 168 2.73 -14.04 -12.99
C ILE A 168 3.78 -13.09 -13.58
N ASN A 169 3.35 -11.90 -14.00
CA ASN A 169 4.28 -10.91 -14.57
C ASN A 169 5.32 -10.43 -13.52
N ALA A 170 4.91 -10.26 -12.27
CA ALA A 170 5.81 -9.86 -11.18
C ALA A 170 6.86 -10.93 -10.87
N GLU A 171 6.46 -12.21 -10.81
CA GLU A 171 7.37 -13.34 -10.63
C GLU A 171 8.37 -13.45 -11.79
N CYS A 172 7.92 -13.26 -13.03
CA CYS A 172 8.81 -13.22 -14.19
C CYS A 172 9.84 -12.08 -14.11
N ALA A 173 9.43 -10.89 -13.69
CA ALA A 173 10.31 -9.73 -13.56
C ALA A 173 11.35 -9.88 -12.42
N GLU A 174 11.03 -10.64 -11.38
CA GLU A 174 11.97 -10.99 -10.30
C GLU A 174 13.01 -12.02 -10.76
N ASN A 175 12.59 -13.03 -11.53
CA ASN A 175 13.46 -14.09 -12.04
C ASN A 175 14.34 -13.67 -13.24
N ALA A 176 14.07 -12.52 -13.85
CA ALA A 176 14.85 -11.97 -14.96
C ALA A 176 16.12 -11.21 -14.50
N ARG A 177 16.40 -11.19 -13.19
CA ARG A 177 17.57 -10.54 -12.57
C ARG A 177 18.70 -11.51 -12.28
#